data_AF-A0A928IX97-F1
#
_entry.id   AF-A0A928IX97-F1
#
_cell.length_a   1.000
_cell.length_b   1.000
_cell.length_c   1.000
_cell.angle_alpha   90.00
_cell.angle_beta   90.00
_cell.angle_gamma   90.00
#
_symmetry.space_group_name_H-M   'P 1'
#
loop_
_entity.id
_entity.type
_entity.pdbx_description
1 polymer ?
#
loop_
_entity_poly.entity_id
_entity_poly.type
_entity_poly.pdbx_seq_one_letter_code
_entity_poly.pdbx_strand_id
1 'polypeptide(L)'
;MKFSKVLALVLAVVLISSAFSATASAKVVDFKPVVESGRLCGIGLNTPQTVLRDIFSSYDVKIYNKNQQEVAADADVNIGTGFKIRLNNNLFYNLVVMGDVDGDGNLGSMDYLAVKRAVLGQYNLTATAMRAAEVMEGDDIRAMNYIKVKRAYFGTYDINKAYKCDPYESSNPPVGDGWSDGWV
;
A
#
# COMPACT_ATOMS: atom_id res chain seq x y z
N MET A 1 -55.05 22.29 47.22
CA MET A 1 -54.52 23.37 46.36
C MET A 1 -53.26 22.85 45.67
N LYS A 2 -53.29 22.76 44.32
CA LYS A 2 -52.20 22.49 43.34
C LYS A 2 -51.38 21.19 43.43
N PHE A 3 -51.70 20.28 42.50
CA PHE A 3 -50.86 19.20 41.97
C PHE A 3 -49.86 19.72 40.91
N SER A 4 -48.66 19.16 40.84
CA SER A 4 -47.84 19.05 39.62
C SER A 4 -46.71 18.02 39.85
N LYS A 5 -46.94 16.74 39.53
CA LYS A 5 -46.48 16.03 38.31
C LYS A 5 -44.99 15.60 38.32
N VAL A 6 -44.79 14.36 38.77
CA VAL A 6 -44.03 13.25 38.15
C VAL A 6 -42.59 13.53 37.67
N LEU A 7 -41.62 12.90 38.33
CA LEU A 7 -40.43 12.35 37.66
C LEU A 7 -39.91 11.14 38.46
N ALA A 8 -40.22 9.94 37.96
CA ALA A 8 -39.60 8.71 38.42
C ALA A 8 -38.30 8.50 37.63
N LEU A 9 -37.17 8.26 38.30
CA LEU A 9 -35.97 7.74 37.65
C LEU A 9 -35.50 6.50 38.40
N VAL A 10 -35.60 5.37 37.70
CA VAL A 10 -35.29 4.02 38.18
C VAL A 10 -33.78 3.81 38.19
N LEU A 11 -33.30 3.29 39.32
CA LEU A 11 -31.95 2.82 39.59
C LEU A 11 -31.68 1.55 38.76
N ALA A 12 -30.68 1.56 37.86
CA ALA A 12 -30.25 0.33 37.18
C ALA A 12 -28.74 0.31 36.87
N VAL A 13 -28.06 -0.57 37.61
CA VAL A 13 -26.97 -1.48 37.19
C VAL A 13 -25.65 -0.87 36.71
N VAL A 14 -24.64 -1.02 37.58
CA VAL A 14 -23.20 -1.01 37.28
C VAL A 14 -22.87 -2.09 36.27
N LEU A 15 -22.49 -1.70 35.06
CA LEU A 15 -21.65 -2.51 34.15
C LEU A 15 -20.45 -1.65 33.78
N ILE A 16 -19.35 -1.87 34.50
CA ILE A 16 -18.02 -1.39 34.10
C ILE A 16 -17.62 -2.26 32.90
N SER A 17 -18.01 -1.87 31.70
CA SER A 17 -17.33 -2.29 30.50
C SER A 17 -16.02 -1.53 30.46
N SER A 18 -14.94 -2.16 30.94
CA SER A 18 -13.59 -1.72 30.62
C SER A 18 -13.50 -1.70 29.10
N ALA A 19 -13.51 -0.51 28.51
CA ALA A 19 -13.03 -0.33 27.16
C ALA A 19 -11.58 -0.79 27.18
N PHE A 20 -11.35 -2.03 26.77
CA PHE A 20 -10.07 -2.50 26.30
C PHE A 20 -9.80 -1.66 25.06
N SER A 21 -9.22 -0.47 25.25
CA SER A 21 -8.65 0.28 24.15
C SER A 21 -7.57 -0.61 23.58
N ALA A 22 -7.90 -1.29 22.48
CA ALA A 22 -6.91 -1.91 21.63
C ALA A 22 -5.94 -0.80 21.26
N THR A 23 -4.78 -0.77 21.92
CA THR A 23 -3.65 -0.01 21.44
C THR A 23 -3.42 -0.49 20.03
N ALA A 24 -3.63 0.38 19.04
CA ALA A 24 -3.27 0.10 17.67
C ALA A 24 -1.81 -0.36 17.69
N SER A 25 -1.58 -1.65 17.48
CA SER A 25 -0.25 -2.19 17.27
C SER A 25 0.32 -1.39 16.11
N ALA A 26 1.43 -0.68 16.33
CA ALA A 26 2.12 0.01 15.25
C ALA A 26 2.28 -1.00 14.11
N LYS A 27 1.60 -0.74 12.99
CA LYS A 27 1.62 -1.66 11.87
C LYS A 27 3.04 -1.61 11.33
N VAL A 28 3.78 -2.72 11.45
CA VAL A 28 5.13 -2.81 10.91
C VAL A 28 5.04 -2.59 9.41
N VAL A 29 5.61 -1.48 8.95
CA VAL A 29 5.76 -1.18 7.52
C VAL A 29 7.03 -1.89 7.09
N ASP A 30 6.86 -2.96 6.31
CA ASP A 30 7.94 -3.85 5.88
C ASP A 30 8.46 -3.53 4.48
N PHE A 31 8.12 -2.36 3.92
CA PHE A 31 8.58 -1.94 2.59
C PHE A 31 9.17 -0.53 2.55
N LYS A 32 10.12 -0.33 1.64
CA LYS A 32 10.81 0.95 1.39
C LYS A 32 10.47 1.46 -0.02
N PRO A 33 9.51 2.40 -0.16
CA PRO A 33 9.18 2.96 -1.46
C PRO A 33 10.37 3.67 -2.09
N VAL A 34 10.53 3.52 -3.41
CA VAL A 34 11.60 4.15 -4.19
C VAL A 34 10.99 4.99 -5.31
N VAL A 35 11.53 6.19 -5.53
CA VAL A 35 11.13 7.04 -6.65
C VAL A 35 11.94 6.68 -7.88
N GLU A 36 11.25 6.33 -8.96
CA GLU A 36 11.86 5.95 -10.24
C GLU A 36 11.06 6.58 -11.38
N SER A 37 11.68 7.48 -12.15
CA SER A 37 11.10 8.03 -13.40
C SER A 37 9.66 8.55 -13.25
N GLY A 38 9.38 9.32 -12.19
CA GLY A 38 8.03 9.86 -11.91
C GLY A 38 7.03 8.85 -11.34
N ARG A 39 7.52 7.69 -10.88
CA ARG A 39 6.74 6.64 -10.21
C ARG A 39 7.25 6.42 -8.80
N LEU A 40 6.35 5.97 -7.92
CA LEU A 40 6.69 5.48 -6.60
C LEU A 40 6.50 3.95 -6.61
N CYS A 41 7.62 3.24 -6.59
CA CYS A 41 7.72 1.78 -6.70
C CYS A 41 8.00 1.16 -5.32
N GLY A 42 7.90 -0.16 -5.23
CA GLY A 42 8.23 -0.91 -4.01
C GLY A 42 7.14 -0.90 -2.95
N ILE A 43 5.91 -0.55 -3.32
CA ILE A 43 4.74 -0.64 -2.46
C ILE A 43 4.30 -2.10 -2.40
N GLY A 44 4.13 -2.63 -1.18
CA GLY A 44 3.69 -4.01 -0.98
C GLY A 44 2.24 -4.24 -1.44
N LEU A 45 1.92 -5.48 -1.83
CA LEU A 45 0.55 -5.90 -2.09
C LEU A 45 -0.32 -5.75 -0.83
N ASN A 46 -1.60 -5.45 -1.00
CA ASN A 46 -2.55 -5.23 0.09
C ASN A 46 -2.15 -4.11 1.06
N THR A 47 -1.39 -3.11 0.60
CA THR A 47 -1.01 -1.95 1.41
C THR A 47 -2.20 -0.99 1.51
N PRO A 48 -2.76 -0.76 2.71
CA PRO A 48 -3.81 0.24 2.88
C PRO A 48 -3.28 1.65 2.63
N GLN A 49 -4.13 2.53 2.13
CA GLN A 49 -3.77 3.92 1.87
C GLN A 49 -3.24 4.65 3.12
N THR A 50 -3.72 4.29 4.32
CA THR A 50 -3.26 4.87 5.58
C THR A 50 -1.77 4.65 5.80
N VAL A 51 -1.25 3.46 5.48
CA VAL A 51 0.19 3.15 5.62
C VAL A 51 1.04 4.06 4.74
N LEU A 52 0.60 4.31 3.50
CA LEU A 52 1.34 5.20 2.61
C LEU A 52 1.31 6.65 3.13
N ARG A 53 0.20 7.10 3.71
CA ARG A 53 0.11 8.41 4.36
C ARG A 53 1.04 8.53 5.57
N ASP A 54 1.15 7.48 6.36
CA ASP A 54 2.02 7.45 7.54
C ASP A 54 3.50 7.56 7.14
N ILE A 55 3.93 6.82 6.09
CA ILE A 55 5.29 6.90 5.53
C ILE A 55 5.64 8.33 5.11
N PHE A 56 4.69 9.06 4.52
CA PHE A 56 4.87 10.44 4.04
C PHE A 56 4.23 11.48 4.97
N SER A 57 4.11 11.19 6.27
CA SER A 57 3.43 12.05 7.26
C SER A 57 4.05 13.44 7.43
N SER A 58 5.32 13.63 7.05
CA SER A 58 5.98 14.94 7.01
C SER A 58 5.56 15.83 5.83
N TYR A 59 4.69 15.33 4.94
CA TYR A 59 4.22 16.02 3.74
C TYR A 59 2.70 16.24 3.82
N ASP A 60 2.20 17.23 3.08
CA ASP A 60 0.76 17.30 2.73
C ASP A 60 0.46 16.22 1.67
N VAL A 61 -0.19 15.12 2.10
CA VAL A 61 -0.43 13.93 1.27
C VAL A 61 -1.86 13.92 0.72
N LYS A 62 -1.99 13.83 -0.60
CA LYS A 62 -3.23 13.41 -1.26
C LYS A 62 -3.02 12.19 -2.14
N ILE A 63 -3.98 11.28 -2.11
CA ILE A 63 -3.97 10.06 -2.90
C ILE A 63 -5.20 10.07 -3.80
N TYR A 64 -5.00 9.73 -5.07
CA TYR A 64 -6.04 9.63 -6.08
C TYR A 64 -6.07 8.20 -6.61
N ASN A 65 -7.26 7.62 -6.74
CA ASN A 65 -7.43 6.30 -7.33
C ASN A 65 -7.21 6.34 -8.86
N LYS A 66 -7.26 5.17 -9.52
CA LYS A 66 -7.10 5.07 -10.98
C LYS A 66 -8.14 5.87 -11.80
N ASN A 67 -9.26 6.22 -11.20
CA ASN A 67 -10.30 7.07 -11.78
C ASN A 67 -10.11 8.57 -11.48
N GLN A 68 -8.96 8.96 -10.91
CA GLN A 68 -8.61 10.33 -10.53
C GLN A 68 -9.49 10.92 -9.41
N GLN A 69 -10.18 10.08 -8.64
CA GLN A 69 -10.96 10.50 -7.48
C GLN A 69 -10.06 10.50 -6.24
N GLU A 70 -10.12 11.58 -5.45
CA GLU A 70 -9.38 11.67 -4.19
C GLU A 70 -9.87 10.58 -3.22
N VAL A 71 -8.94 9.78 -2.70
CA VAL A 71 -9.20 8.76 -1.70
C VAL A 71 -9.28 9.43 -0.34
N ALA A 72 -10.45 9.37 0.30
CA ALA A 72 -10.65 9.93 1.63
C ALA A 72 -9.66 9.33 2.64
N ALA A 73 -9.25 10.12 3.63
CA ALA A 73 -8.20 9.73 4.58
C ALA A 73 -8.61 8.54 5.47
N ASP A 74 -9.92 8.36 5.68
CA ASP A 74 -10.54 7.30 6.46
C ASP A 74 -11.09 6.15 5.60
N ALA A 75 -10.89 6.19 4.28
CA ALA A 75 -11.35 5.13 3.39
C ALA A 75 -10.55 3.84 3.58
N ASP A 76 -11.28 2.71 3.64
CA ASP A 76 -10.70 1.36 3.65
C ASP A 76 -10.39 0.92 2.21
N VAL A 77 -9.25 1.40 1.70
CA VAL A 77 -8.80 1.19 0.32
C VAL A 77 -7.34 0.78 0.31
N ASN A 78 -7.05 -0.32 -0.39
CA ASN A 78 -5.69 -0.70 -0.73
C ASN A 78 -5.15 0.16 -1.88
N ILE A 79 -3.88 0.52 -1.79
CA ILE A 79 -3.16 1.18 -2.86
C ILE A 79 -2.96 0.18 -3.99
N GLY A 80 -3.39 0.58 -5.19
CA GLY A 80 -3.17 -0.18 -6.41
C GLY A 80 -2.31 0.55 -7.43
N THR A 81 -1.80 -0.20 -8.40
CA THR A 81 -1.08 0.36 -9.54
C THR A 81 -1.96 1.33 -10.32
N GLY A 82 -1.37 2.46 -10.73
CA GLY A 82 -2.10 3.52 -11.44
C GLY A 82 -2.82 4.52 -10.54
N PHE A 83 -2.79 4.31 -9.21
CA PHE A 83 -3.08 5.39 -8.26
C PHE A 83 -2.03 6.50 -8.41
N LYS A 84 -2.33 7.67 -7.87
CA LYS A 84 -1.42 8.82 -7.88
C LYS A 84 -1.31 9.41 -6.47
N ILE A 85 -0.10 9.67 -6.03
CA ILE A 85 0.16 10.44 -4.81
C ILE A 85 0.62 11.85 -5.18
N ARG A 86 0.13 12.83 -4.42
CA ARG A 86 0.57 14.23 -4.44
C ARG A 86 1.16 14.57 -3.08
N LEU A 87 2.39 15.07 -3.06
CA LEU A 87 3.09 15.54 -1.87
C LEU A 87 3.34 17.05 -1.97
N ASN A 88 3.05 17.81 -0.90
CA ASN A 88 3.30 19.25 -0.79
C ASN A 88 2.83 20.06 -2.01
N ASN A 89 1.62 19.72 -2.52
CA ASN A 89 0.96 20.30 -3.69
C ASN A 89 1.64 20.17 -5.06
N ASN A 90 2.93 19.83 -5.14
CA ASN A 90 3.73 20.03 -6.35
C ASN A 90 4.41 18.75 -6.85
N LEU A 91 4.59 17.76 -5.97
CA LEU A 91 5.24 16.49 -6.31
C LEU A 91 4.19 15.45 -6.63
N PHE A 92 4.23 14.89 -7.83
CA PHE A 92 3.27 13.89 -8.30
C PHE A 92 4.00 12.62 -8.69
N TYR A 93 3.55 11.49 -8.15
CA TYR A 93 4.07 10.18 -8.51
C TYR A 93 2.93 9.22 -8.85
N ASN A 94 3.09 8.47 -9.93
CA ASN A 94 2.22 7.33 -10.21
C ASN A 94 2.66 6.16 -9.32
N LEU A 95 1.71 5.55 -8.63
CA LEU A 95 1.97 4.43 -7.73
C LEU A 95 2.08 3.14 -8.53
N VAL A 96 3.08 2.32 -8.18
CA VAL A 96 3.32 1.01 -8.77
C VAL A 96 3.41 -0.02 -7.66
N VAL A 97 2.49 -0.99 -7.70
CA VAL A 97 2.49 -2.17 -6.84
C VAL A 97 2.89 -3.35 -7.72
N MET A 98 4.02 -3.99 -7.42
CA MET A 98 4.56 -5.02 -8.30
C MET A 98 3.60 -6.21 -8.40
N GLY A 99 3.31 -6.63 -9.64
CA GLY A 99 2.40 -7.72 -9.94
C GLY A 99 0.92 -7.34 -10.02
N ASP A 100 0.49 -6.26 -9.36
CA ASP A 100 -0.85 -5.69 -9.49
C ASP A 100 -0.89 -4.84 -10.77
N VAL A 101 -1.38 -5.39 -11.88
CA VAL A 101 -1.41 -4.72 -13.19
C VAL A 101 -2.79 -4.18 -13.53
N ASP A 102 -3.84 -4.67 -12.86
CA ASP A 102 -5.21 -4.15 -13.02
C ASP A 102 -5.56 -2.99 -12.05
N GLY A 103 -4.69 -2.75 -11.07
CA GLY A 103 -4.68 -1.60 -10.19
C GLY A 103 -5.68 -1.69 -9.05
N ASP A 104 -5.98 -2.89 -8.56
CA ASP A 104 -6.89 -3.11 -7.43
C ASP A 104 -6.17 -3.22 -6.07
N GLY A 105 -4.82 -3.22 -6.07
CA GLY A 105 -3.98 -3.32 -4.89
C GLY A 105 -3.72 -4.75 -4.40
N ASN A 106 -4.28 -5.75 -5.07
CA ASN A 106 -4.12 -7.16 -4.78
C ASN A 106 -3.38 -7.85 -5.95
N LEU A 107 -2.93 -9.07 -5.72
CA LEU A 107 -2.40 -9.92 -6.79
C LEU A 107 -3.40 -11.04 -7.04
N GLY A 108 -4.21 -10.86 -8.08
CA GLY A 108 -5.27 -11.77 -8.47
C GLY A 108 -4.99 -12.53 -9.77
N SER A 109 -5.99 -13.28 -10.22
CA SER A 109 -5.90 -14.05 -11.47
C SER A 109 -5.97 -13.17 -12.71
N MET A 110 -6.63 -12.03 -12.60
CA MET A 110 -6.72 -11.01 -13.65
C MET A 110 -5.34 -10.44 -13.98
N ASP A 111 -4.48 -10.28 -12.98
CA ASP A 111 -3.14 -9.73 -13.17
C ASP A 111 -2.26 -10.61 -14.04
N TYR A 112 -2.02 -11.86 -13.62
CA TYR A 112 -1.16 -12.74 -14.41
C TYR A 112 -1.77 -13.07 -15.78
N LEU A 113 -3.10 -13.00 -15.93
CA LEU A 113 -3.76 -13.17 -17.23
C LEU A 113 -3.55 -11.95 -18.14
N ALA A 114 -3.61 -10.74 -17.60
CA ALA A 114 -3.29 -9.51 -18.33
C ALA A 114 -1.82 -9.49 -18.76
N VAL A 115 -0.88 -9.86 -17.88
CA VAL A 115 0.55 -10.01 -18.24
C VAL A 115 0.73 -11.07 -19.32
N LYS A 116 0.06 -12.23 -19.20
CA LYS A 116 0.11 -13.28 -20.24
C LYS A 116 -0.33 -12.75 -21.60
N ARG A 117 -1.47 -12.06 -21.64
CA ARG A 117 -2.01 -11.50 -22.89
C ARG A 117 -1.09 -10.43 -23.46
N ALA A 118 -0.48 -9.60 -22.61
CA ALA A 118 0.48 -8.59 -23.05
C ALA A 118 1.74 -9.20 -23.68
N VAL A 119 2.31 -10.23 -23.04
CA VAL A 119 3.43 -11.00 -23.60
C VAL A 119 3.07 -11.65 -24.95
N LEU A 120 1.81 -12.07 -25.13
CA LEU A 120 1.32 -12.65 -26.39
C LEU A 120 0.94 -11.60 -27.45
N GLY A 121 1.09 -10.30 -27.16
CA GLY A 121 0.67 -9.21 -28.05
C GLY A 121 -0.85 -9.07 -28.20
N GLN A 122 -1.62 -9.63 -27.26
CA GLN A 122 -3.09 -9.65 -27.29
C GLN A 122 -3.73 -8.58 -26.40
N TYR A 123 -2.92 -7.85 -25.62
CA TYR A 123 -3.39 -6.82 -24.70
C TYR A 123 -2.32 -5.77 -24.47
N ASN A 124 -2.71 -4.50 -24.46
CA ASN A 124 -1.77 -3.40 -24.22
C ASN A 124 -1.90 -2.91 -22.78
N LEU A 125 -0.82 -3.07 -22.00
CA LEU A 125 -0.71 -2.49 -20.67
C LEU A 125 -0.40 -0.99 -20.77
N THR A 126 -0.92 -0.21 -19.83
CA THR A 126 -0.48 1.19 -19.66
C THR A 126 0.98 1.23 -19.24
N ALA A 127 1.68 2.35 -19.41
CA ALA A 127 3.09 2.44 -19.00
C ALA A 127 3.32 2.17 -17.51
N THR A 128 2.35 2.47 -16.64
CA THR A 128 2.42 2.18 -15.20
C THR A 128 2.16 0.70 -14.90
N ALA A 129 1.16 0.10 -15.56
CA ALA A 129 0.88 -1.33 -15.45
C ALA A 129 2.00 -2.20 -16.05
N MET A 130 2.65 -1.71 -17.11
CA MET A 130 3.83 -2.34 -17.71
C MET A 130 4.97 -2.44 -16.69
N ARG A 131 5.23 -1.35 -15.94
CA ARG A 131 6.22 -1.36 -14.86
C ARG A 131 5.87 -2.35 -13.75
N ALA A 132 4.60 -2.43 -13.35
CA ALA A 132 4.13 -3.43 -12.38
C ALA A 132 4.33 -4.88 -12.88
N ALA A 133 4.22 -5.11 -14.20
CA ALA A 133 4.48 -6.40 -14.82
C ALA A 133 5.98 -6.73 -14.98
N GLU A 134 6.85 -5.71 -15.00
CA GLU A 134 8.28 -5.79 -15.24
C GLU A 134 9.06 -6.24 -13.98
N VAL A 135 8.74 -7.44 -13.49
CA VAL A 135 9.33 -8.07 -12.29
C VAL A 135 10.75 -8.63 -12.48
N MET A 136 11.27 -8.52 -13.69
CA MET A 136 12.65 -8.83 -14.08
C MET A 136 13.23 -7.54 -14.61
N GLU A 137 14.45 -7.19 -14.19
CA GLU A 137 15.17 -6.07 -14.79
C GLU A 137 15.39 -6.32 -16.30
N GLY A 138 15.00 -5.36 -17.13
CA GLY A 138 15.26 -5.35 -18.56
C GLY A 138 14.22 -4.56 -19.35
N ASP A 139 14.54 -4.16 -20.58
CA ASP A 139 13.79 -3.14 -21.31
C ASP A 139 12.36 -3.55 -21.77
N ASP A 140 11.95 -4.82 -21.60
CA ASP A 140 10.67 -5.34 -22.10
C ASP A 140 10.05 -6.45 -21.22
N ILE A 141 8.72 -6.52 -21.22
CA ILE A 141 7.98 -7.66 -20.65
C ILE A 141 8.15 -8.92 -21.50
N ARG A 142 8.53 -10.03 -20.86
CA ARG A 142 8.75 -11.32 -21.52
C ARG A 142 7.97 -12.44 -20.84
N ALA A 143 7.97 -13.62 -21.43
CA ALA A 143 7.33 -14.81 -20.86
C ALA A 143 7.76 -15.09 -19.41
N MET A 144 9.01 -14.78 -19.06
CA MET A 144 9.49 -14.94 -17.68
C MET A 144 8.83 -14.00 -16.68
N ASN A 145 8.47 -12.78 -17.08
CA ASN A 145 7.70 -11.87 -16.24
C ASN A 145 6.34 -12.48 -15.90
N TYR A 146 5.63 -12.99 -16.91
CA TYR A 146 4.37 -13.73 -16.70
C TYR A 146 4.55 -14.89 -15.71
N ILE A 147 5.57 -15.73 -15.91
CA ILE A 147 5.82 -16.88 -15.01
C ILE A 147 6.06 -16.43 -13.57
N LYS A 148 6.80 -15.34 -13.36
CA LYS A 148 7.05 -14.81 -12.02
C LYS A 148 5.81 -14.21 -11.36
N VAL A 149 5.02 -13.41 -12.08
CA VAL A 149 3.74 -12.89 -11.55
C VAL A 149 2.79 -14.05 -11.22
N LYS A 150 2.68 -15.04 -12.10
CA LYS A 150 1.89 -16.26 -11.85
C LYS A 150 2.39 -17.02 -10.61
N ARG A 151 3.71 -17.19 -10.46
CA ARG A 151 4.29 -17.86 -9.29
C ARG A 151 4.02 -17.09 -8.01
N ALA A 152 4.05 -15.75 -8.05
CA ALA A 152 3.71 -14.91 -6.92
C ALA A 152 2.25 -15.07 -6.51
N TYR A 153 1.33 -15.11 -7.49
CA TYR A 153 -0.07 -15.44 -7.22
C TYR A 153 -0.25 -16.80 -6.51
N PHE A 154 0.53 -17.82 -6.92
CA PHE A 154 0.54 -19.13 -6.25
C PHE A 154 1.42 -19.21 -4.98
N GLY A 155 2.01 -18.10 -4.53
CA GLY A 155 2.85 -18.06 -3.33
C GLY A 155 4.22 -18.75 -3.44
N THR A 156 4.69 -19.03 -4.66
CA THR A 156 5.97 -19.73 -4.93
C THR A 156 7.09 -18.79 -5.41
N TYR A 157 6.84 -17.48 -5.38
CA TYR A 157 7.79 -16.43 -5.72
C TYR A 157 7.44 -15.16 -4.96
N ASP A 158 8.42 -14.54 -4.30
CA ASP A 158 8.25 -13.25 -3.63
C ASP A 158 8.64 -12.12 -4.59
N ILE A 159 7.63 -11.41 -5.09
CA ILE A 159 7.77 -10.32 -6.05
C ILE A 159 8.32 -9.03 -5.43
N ASN A 160 8.15 -8.85 -4.12
CA ASN A 160 8.53 -7.64 -3.41
C ASN A 160 9.86 -7.79 -2.65
N LYS A 161 10.58 -8.91 -2.83
CA LYS A 161 11.81 -9.22 -2.10
C LYS A 161 12.82 -8.05 -2.09
N ALA A 162 13.00 -7.36 -3.21
CA ALA A 162 13.95 -6.25 -3.34
C ALA A 162 13.50 -4.95 -2.65
N TYR A 163 12.24 -4.86 -2.26
CA TYR A 163 11.62 -3.69 -1.64
C TYR A 163 11.30 -3.89 -0.15
N LYS A 164 11.59 -5.08 0.39
CA LYS A 164 11.44 -5.36 1.81
C LYS A 164 12.52 -4.65 2.61
N CYS A 165 12.14 -4.07 3.75
CA CYS A 165 13.09 -3.69 4.78
C CYS A 165 13.14 -4.79 5.85
N ASP A 166 14.31 -4.96 6.48
CA ASP A 166 14.38 -5.78 7.69
C ASP A 166 13.42 -5.16 8.72
N PRO A 167 12.53 -5.96 9.34
CA PRO A 167 11.76 -5.44 10.47
C PRO A 167 12.77 -4.93 11.50
N TYR A 168 12.53 -3.75 12.07
CA TYR A 168 13.40 -3.22 13.11
C TYR A 168 13.36 -4.17 14.32
N GLU A 169 14.30 -5.10 14.36
CA GLU A 169 14.59 -5.91 15.53
C GLU A 169 15.46 -5.05 16.44
N SER A 170 14.84 -4.43 17.45
CA SER A 170 15.57 -3.66 18.48
C SER A 170 16.66 -4.48 19.18
N SER A 171 16.58 -5.82 19.10
CA SER A 171 17.55 -6.78 19.62
C SER A 171 18.75 -7.06 18.71
N ASN A 172 18.75 -6.59 17.46
CA ASN A 172 19.82 -6.88 16.51
C ASN A 172 20.04 -5.69 15.56
N PRO A 173 20.75 -4.63 15.99
CA PRO A 173 21.03 -3.50 15.11
C PRO A 173 21.81 -3.99 13.89
N PRO A 174 21.49 -3.52 12.68
CA PRO A 174 22.23 -3.90 11.49
C PRO A 174 23.72 -3.59 11.70
N VAL A 175 24.54 -4.64 11.65
CA VAL A 175 26.00 -4.52 11.72
C VAL A 175 26.40 -3.70 10.50
N GLY A 176 27.01 -2.55 10.76
CA GLY A 176 27.04 -1.45 9.81
C GLY A 176 27.88 -1.68 8.56
N ASP A 177 27.29 -1.30 7.43
CA ASP A 177 28.00 -1.04 6.18
C ASP A 177 27.60 0.37 5.72
N GLY A 178 28.40 1.39 6.08
CA GLY A 178 28.33 2.70 5.43
C GLY A 178 27.37 3.72 6.05
N TRP A 179 27.62 4.09 7.30
CA TRP A 179 27.21 5.40 7.80
C TRP A 179 28.05 6.47 7.08
N SER A 180 27.49 7.13 6.07
CA SER A 180 27.97 8.46 5.72
C SER A 180 27.19 9.47 6.55
N ASP A 181 27.86 9.96 7.59
CA ASP A 181 27.43 11.06 8.43
C ASP A 181 26.98 12.27 7.59
N GLY A 182 25.83 12.85 7.91
CA GLY A 182 25.45 14.15 7.36
C GLY A 182 23.96 14.46 7.37
N TRP A 183 23.33 14.50 8.55
CA TRP A 183 22.11 15.30 8.74
C TRP A 183 22.43 16.45 9.68
N VAL A 184 22.62 17.64 9.09
CA VAL A 184 22.15 18.91 9.65
C VAL A 184 20.83 19.20 8.96
#